data_AF-A0A815QFQ2-F1
#
_entry.id   AF-A0A815QFQ2-F1
#
_cell.length_a   1.000
_cell.length_b   1.000
_cell.length_c   1.000
_cell.angle_alpha   90.00
_cell.angle_beta   90.00
_cell.angle_gamma   90.00
#
_symmetry.space_group_name_H-M   'P 1'
#
loop_
_entity.id
_entity.type
_entity.pdbx_description
1 polymer ?
#
loop_
_entity_poly.entity_id
_entity_poly.type
_entity_poly.pdbx_seq_one_letter_code
_entity_poly.pdbx_strand_id
1 'polypeptide(L)'
;MKSKIEIYALQTILAIMGSISVTIGASGVWMGSSNMDKITVPIRLDNHYRYLSGFVLGFGLTMWFYVIPRITQVVTIVRIFAFMVFLGGIARAVGLFKLGVMPDTFSLIATITEIFFTPILCYWQARIAQRKDQ
;
A
#
# COMPACT_ATOMS: atom_id res chain seq x y z
N MET A 1 -3.84 23.01 18.74
CA MET A 1 -2.49 22.38 18.80
C MET A 1 -2.53 20.87 18.58
N LYS A 2 -3.39 20.12 19.28
CA LYS A 2 -3.54 18.65 19.11
C LYS A 2 -3.82 18.19 17.66
N SER A 3 -4.63 18.91 16.87
CA SER A 3 -4.92 18.47 15.48
C SER A 3 -3.73 18.59 14.52
N LYS A 4 -2.79 19.51 14.74
CA LYS A 4 -1.58 19.60 13.90
C LYS A 4 -0.65 18.40 14.11
N ILE A 5 -0.49 17.97 15.37
CA ILE A 5 0.32 16.78 15.71
C ILE A 5 -0.29 15.53 15.07
N GLU A 6 -1.61 15.35 15.14
CA GLU A 6 -2.31 14.23 14.49
C GLU A 6 -2.09 14.23 12.96
N ILE A 7 -2.18 15.39 12.32
CA ILE A 7 -1.91 15.54 10.87
C ILE A 7 -0.47 15.15 10.55
N TYR A 8 0.52 15.68 11.28
CA TYR A 8 1.92 15.36 11.02
C TYR A 8 2.21 13.87 11.25
N ALA A 9 1.66 13.27 12.31
CA ALA A 9 1.81 11.84 12.57
C ALA A 9 1.26 10.98 11.41
N LEU A 10 0.06 11.31 10.92
CA LEU A 10 -0.53 10.62 9.77
C LEU A 10 0.32 10.82 8.49
N GLN A 11 0.81 12.05 8.25
CA GLN A 11 1.70 12.32 7.12
C GLN A 11 3.01 11.54 7.21
N THR A 12 3.63 11.44 8.39
CA THR A 12 4.85 10.65 8.59
C THR A 12 4.60 9.17 8.34
N ILE A 13 3.51 8.60 8.86
CA ILE A 13 3.16 7.19 8.63
C ILE A 13 2.96 6.93 7.14
N LEU A 14 2.18 7.78 6.46
CA LEU A 14 1.95 7.65 5.02
C LEU A 14 3.21 7.89 4.19
N ALA A 15 4.12 8.76 4.63
CA ALA A 15 5.42 8.96 3.99
C ALA A 15 6.28 7.70 4.08
N ILE A 16 6.33 7.06 5.24
CA ILE A 16 7.06 5.80 5.42
C ILE A 16 6.46 4.71 4.53
N MET A 17 5.14 4.52 4.57
CA MET A 17 4.46 3.51 3.74
C MET A 17 4.58 3.81 2.23
N GLY A 18 4.51 5.09 1.86
CA GLY A 18 4.72 5.56 0.49
C GLY A 18 6.14 5.27 0.01
N SER A 19 7.15 5.52 0.84
CA SER A 19 8.55 5.19 0.52
C SER A 19 8.75 3.69 0.33
N ILE A 20 8.22 2.87 1.24
CA ILE A 20 8.26 1.41 1.11
C ILE A 20 7.64 0.98 -0.23
N SER A 21 6.49 1.55 -0.59
CA SER A 21 5.81 1.25 -1.86
C SER A 21 6.63 1.68 -3.08
N VAL A 22 7.26 2.87 -3.04
CA VAL A 22 8.15 3.34 -4.11
C VAL A 22 9.34 2.41 -4.28
N THR A 23 10.01 2.02 -3.19
CA THR A 23 11.19 1.15 -3.25
C THR A 23 10.84 -0.25 -3.75
N ILE A 24 9.77 -0.86 -3.25
CA ILE A 24 9.30 -2.18 -3.69
C ILE A 24 8.84 -2.15 -5.15
N GLY A 25 8.07 -1.12 -5.52
CA GLY A 25 7.58 -0.97 -6.89
C GLY A 25 8.72 -0.75 -7.88
N ALA A 26 9.66 0.15 -7.57
CA ALA A 26 10.82 0.42 -8.43
C ALA A 26 11.72 -0.80 -8.58
N SER A 27 11.99 -1.54 -7.50
CA SER A 27 12.80 -2.76 -7.57
C SER A 27 12.12 -3.83 -8.41
N GLY A 28 10.80 -4.04 -8.25
CA GLY A 28 10.04 -5.00 -9.03
C GLY A 28 9.90 -4.64 -10.51
N VAL A 29 9.80 -3.34 -10.85
CA VAL A 29 9.82 -2.87 -12.25
C VAL A 29 11.17 -3.16 -12.90
N TRP A 30 12.28 -2.87 -12.20
CA TRP A 30 13.62 -3.02 -12.74
C TRP A 30 14.04 -4.49 -12.86
N MET A 31 13.96 -5.22 -11.75
CA MET A 31 14.49 -6.58 -11.62
C MET A 31 13.47 -7.65 -12.06
N GLY A 32 12.18 -7.31 -12.17
CA GLY A 32 11.13 -8.30 -12.43
C GLY A 32 10.99 -9.29 -11.26
N SER A 33 10.53 -10.50 -11.57
CA SER A 33 10.35 -11.56 -10.57
C SER A 33 11.67 -12.14 -10.07
N SER A 34 12.83 -11.71 -10.59
CA SER A 34 14.15 -12.22 -10.15
C SER A 34 14.46 -11.90 -8.67
N ASN A 35 13.74 -10.94 -8.08
CA ASN A 35 13.77 -10.66 -6.64
C ASN A 35 12.98 -11.68 -5.80
N MET A 36 12.13 -12.49 -6.43
CA MET A 36 11.19 -13.41 -5.80
C MET A 36 11.62 -14.85 -6.07
N ASP A 37 12.31 -15.46 -5.10
CA ASP A 37 12.94 -16.79 -5.18
C ASP A 37 13.86 -17.00 -6.40
N LYS A 38 14.86 -17.88 -6.30
CA LYS A 38 15.82 -18.13 -7.40
C LYS A 38 15.23 -19.03 -8.50
N ILE A 39 13.96 -18.82 -8.86
CA ILE A 39 13.22 -19.67 -9.79
C ILE A 39 12.93 -18.88 -11.07
N THR A 40 13.29 -19.47 -12.21
CA THR A 40 12.89 -18.92 -13.51
C THR A 40 11.39 -19.09 -13.70
N VAL A 41 10.67 -17.99 -13.82
CA VAL A 41 9.22 -17.99 -14.09
C VAL A 41 8.93 -17.83 -15.58
N PRO A 42 7.74 -18.25 -16.07
CA PRO A 42 7.33 -17.99 -17.44
C PRO A 42 7.32 -16.49 -17.77
N ILE A 43 7.72 -16.12 -18.99
CA ILE A 43 7.79 -14.72 -19.48
C ILE A 43 6.50 -13.93 -19.22
N ARG A 44 5.34 -14.58 -19.40
CA ARG A 44 4.04 -13.96 -19.15
C ARG A 44 3.85 -13.56 -17.69
N LEU A 45 4.34 -14.38 -16.76
CA LEU A 45 4.23 -14.14 -15.33
C LEU A 45 5.21 -13.04 -14.88
N ASP A 46 6.45 -13.03 -15.40
CA ASP A 46 7.41 -11.93 -15.13
C ASP A 46 6.87 -10.59 -15.62
N ASN A 47 6.35 -10.53 -16.85
CA ASN A 47 5.73 -9.31 -17.37
C ASN A 47 4.54 -8.84 -16.52
N HIS A 48 3.70 -9.76 -16.04
CA HIS A 48 2.59 -9.41 -15.16
C HIS A 48 3.07 -8.91 -13.79
N TYR A 49 4.13 -9.52 -13.24
CA TYR A 49 4.77 -9.06 -12.02
C TYR A 49 5.36 -7.64 -12.18
N ARG A 50 6.02 -7.34 -13.30
CA ARG A 50 6.53 -5.98 -13.60
C ARG A 50 5.40 -4.96 -13.72
N TYR A 51 4.30 -5.33 -14.37
CA TYR A 51 3.11 -4.49 -14.46
C TYR A 51 2.54 -4.15 -13.08
N LEU A 52 2.33 -5.15 -12.22
CA LEU A 52 1.87 -4.95 -10.85
C LEU A 52 2.86 -4.13 -10.01
N SER A 53 4.16 -4.35 -10.20
CA SER A 53 5.21 -3.56 -9.55
C SER A 53 5.14 -2.08 -9.96
N GLY A 54 4.89 -1.80 -11.25
CA GLY A 54 4.66 -0.45 -11.74
C GLY A 54 3.41 0.20 -11.15
N PHE A 55 2.36 -0.58 -10.92
CA PHE A 55 1.16 -0.11 -10.22
C PHE A 55 1.47 0.29 -8.76
N VAL A 56 2.23 -0.53 -8.03
CA VAL A 56 2.67 -0.24 -6.65
C VAL A 56 3.57 1.00 -6.61
N LEU A 57 4.48 1.15 -7.58
CA LEU A 57 5.30 2.34 -7.72
C LEU A 57 4.45 3.60 -7.94
N GLY A 58 3.50 3.55 -8.89
CA GLY A 58 2.59 4.66 -9.17
C GLY A 58 1.73 5.04 -7.95
N PHE A 59 1.27 4.05 -7.19
CA PHE A 59 0.60 4.27 -5.91
C PHE A 59 1.50 5.01 -4.91
N GLY A 60 2.73 4.55 -4.71
CA GLY A 60 3.70 5.17 -3.81
C GLY A 60 4.03 6.62 -4.20
N LEU A 61 4.25 6.89 -5.49
CA LEU A 61 4.50 8.24 -6.00
C LEU A 61 3.28 9.15 -5.82
N THR A 62 2.07 8.64 -6.06
CA THR A 62 0.83 9.39 -5.83
C THR A 62 0.67 9.74 -4.35
N MET A 63 1.00 8.81 -3.45
CA MET A 63 1.02 9.09 -2.02
C MET A 63 1.97 10.24 -1.68
N TRP A 64 3.20 10.18 -2.18
CA TRP A 64 4.25 11.18 -1.93
C TRP A 64 3.90 12.58 -2.45
N PHE A 65 3.61 12.70 -3.74
CA PHE A 65 3.53 14.00 -4.40
C PHE A 65 2.14 14.62 -4.33
N TYR A 66 1.10 13.81 -4.19
CA TYR A 66 -0.28 14.29 -4.25
C TYR A 66 -1.01 14.22 -2.91
N VAL A 67 -1.02 13.04 -2.27
CA VAL A 67 -1.88 12.79 -1.10
C VAL A 67 -1.31 13.40 0.18
N ILE A 68 -0.04 13.15 0.50
CA ILE A 68 0.58 13.59 1.77
C ILE A 68 0.50 15.12 1.95
N PRO A 69 0.84 15.96 0.94
CA PRO A 69 0.73 17.42 1.07
C PRO A 69 -0.72 17.90 1.26
N ARG A 70 -1.70 17.14 0.76
CA ARG A 70 -3.13 17.49 0.74
C ARG A 70 -3.96 16.58 1.63
N ILE A 71 -3.37 15.96 2.65
CA ILE A 71 -3.98 14.82 3.37
C ILE A 71 -5.36 15.12 3.97
N THR A 72 -5.70 16.38 4.23
CA THR A 72 -7.02 16.78 4.76
C THR A 72 -8.07 17.06 3.67
N GLN A 73 -7.65 17.22 2.42
CA GLN A 73 -8.49 17.64 1.29
C GLN A 73 -8.88 16.46 0.38
N VAL A 74 -8.07 15.40 0.32
CA VAL A 74 -8.20 14.32 -0.68
C VAL A 74 -8.78 13.02 -0.10
N VAL A 75 -9.80 13.13 0.75
CA VAL A 75 -10.42 11.98 1.45
C VAL A 75 -10.89 10.89 0.49
N THR A 76 -11.51 11.26 -0.64
CA THR A 76 -12.03 10.31 -1.63
C THR A 76 -10.91 9.45 -2.25
N ILE A 77 -9.77 10.06 -2.58
CA ILE A 77 -8.63 9.33 -3.16
C ILE A 77 -8.02 8.37 -2.14
N VAL A 78 -7.90 8.79 -0.88
CA VAL A 78 -7.43 7.92 0.21
C VAL A 78 -8.37 6.72 0.38
N ARG A 79 -9.69 6.92 0.33
CA ARG A 79 -10.68 5.83 0.42
C ARG A 79 -10.60 4.85 -0.74
N ILE A 80 -10.49 5.35 -1.97
CA ILE A 80 -10.36 4.50 -3.16
C ILE A 80 -9.12 3.63 -3.03
N PHE A 81 -7.97 4.23 -2.69
CA PHE A 81 -6.76 3.45 -2.52
C PHE A 81 -6.84 2.47 -1.35
N ALA A 82 -7.41 2.88 -0.21
CA ALA A 82 -7.61 1.98 0.92
C ALA A 82 -8.47 0.77 0.54
N PHE A 83 -9.52 1.00 -0.26
CA PHE A 83 -10.37 -0.08 -0.78
C PHE A 83 -9.61 -1.01 -1.73
N MET A 84 -8.82 -0.47 -2.67
CA MET A 84 -8.01 -1.28 -3.58
C MET A 84 -6.99 -2.14 -2.82
N VAL A 85 -6.32 -1.56 -1.82
CA VAL A 85 -5.36 -2.27 -0.97
C VAL A 85 -6.06 -3.35 -0.13
N PHE A 86 -7.23 -3.05 0.43
CA PHE A 86 -8.04 -4.02 1.16
C PHE A 86 -8.45 -5.21 0.28
N LEU A 87 -8.90 -4.96 -0.95
CA LEU A 87 -9.19 -6.02 -1.92
C LEU A 87 -7.93 -6.84 -2.26
N GLY A 88 -6.77 -6.18 -2.36
CA GLY A 88 -5.47 -6.85 -2.51
C GLY A 88 -5.16 -7.79 -1.34
N GLY A 89 -5.41 -7.35 -0.11
CA GLY A 89 -5.26 -8.16 1.10
C GLY A 89 -6.18 -9.38 1.12
N ILE A 90 -7.44 -9.22 0.70
CA ILE A 90 -8.37 -10.35 0.53
C ILE A 90 -7.83 -11.33 -0.52
N ALA A 91 -7.38 -10.85 -1.67
CA ALA A 91 -6.83 -11.70 -2.72
C ALA A 91 -5.58 -12.47 -2.23
N ARG A 92 -4.71 -11.81 -1.46
CA ARG A 92 -3.54 -12.45 -0.83
C ARG A 92 -3.97 -13.49 0.21
N ALA A 93 -4.95 -13.20 1.06
CA ALA A 93 -5.48 -14.16 2.03
C ALA A 93 -6.07 -15.40 1.35
N VAL A 94 -6.80 -15.24 0.23
CA VAL A 94 -7.28 -16.36 -0.60
C VAL A 94 -6.11 -17.18 -1.15
N GLY A 95 -5.03 -16.53 -1.58
CA GLY A 95 -3.80 -17.19 -2.02
C GLY A 95 -3.17 -18.05 -0.92
N LEU A 96 -2.99 -17.47 0.28
CA LEU A 96 -2.46 -18.18 1.45
C LEU A 96 -3.32 -19.39 1.82
N PHE A 97 -4.65 -19.22 1.82
CA PHE A 97 -5.58 -20.30 2.12
C PHE A 97 -5.54 -21.43 1.08
N LYS A 98 -5.47 -21.10 -0.22
CA LYS A 98 -5.47 -22.10 -1.30
C LYS A 98 -4.17 -22.85 -1.44
N LEU A 99 -3.03 -22.19 -1.22
CA LEU A 99 -1.71 -22.79 -1.40
C LEU A 99 -1.30 -23.65 -0.19
N GLY A 100 -1.94 -23.49 0.97
CA GLY A 100 -1.71 -24.32 2.16
C GLY A 100 -0.31 -24.19 2.77
N VAL A 101 0.49 -23.23 2.30
CA VAL A 101 1.86 -22.99 2.74
C VAL A 101 1.83 -22.09 3.97
N MET A 102 2.70 -22.35 4.96
CA MET A 102 2.96 -21.36 6.01
C MET A 102 3.40 -20.06 5.34
N PRO A 103 2.74 -18.92 5.62
CA PRO A 103 3.13 -17.65 5.01
C PRO A 103 4.57 -17.35 5.41
N ASP A 104 5.38 -16.91 4.46
CA ASP A 104 6.59 -16.20 4.83
C ASP A 104 6.20 -14.95 5.64
N THR A 105 7.07 -14.54 6.56
CA THR A 105 6.81 -13.43 7.48
C THR A 105 6.40 -12.16 6.75
N PHE A 106 6.95 -11.91 5.55
CA PHE A 106 6.64 -10.72 4.77
C PHE A 106 5.21 -10.76 4.23
N SER A 107 4.78 -11.88 3.64
CA SER A 107 3.41 -12.07 3.16
C SER A 107 2.37 -11.94 4.28
N LEU A 108 2.68 -12.45 5.49
CA LEU A 108 1.77 -12.32 6.63
C LEU A 108 1.62 -10.85 7.07
N ILE A 109 2.75 -10.15 7.27
CA ILE A 109 2.74 -8.74 7.67
C ILE A 109 2.01 -7.88 6.64
N ALA A 110 2.28 -8.11 5.35
CA ALA A 110 1.63 -7.38 4.27
C ALA A 110 0.12 -7.62 4.29
N THR A 111 -0.33 -8.88 4.40
CA THR A 111 -1.77 -9.22 4.47
C THR A 111 -2.46 -8.55 5.66
N ILE A 112 -1.86 -8.61 6.86
CA ILE A 112 -2.40 -7.95 8.06
C ILE A 112 -2.48 -6.44 7.86
N THR A 113 -1.45 -5.85 7.26
CA THR A 113 -1.40 -4.41 6.99
C THR A 113 -2.53 -4.00 6.06
N GLU A 114 -2.74 -4.74 4.98
CA GLU A 114 -3.75 -4.45 3.97
C GLU A 114 -5.19 -4.62 4.49
N ILE A 115 -5.45 -5.67 5.28
CA ILE A 115 -6.79 -5.99 5.78
C ILE A 115 -7.18 -5.12 6.98
N PHE A 116 -6.24 -4.82 7.88
CA PHE A 116 -6.56 -4.14 9.14
C PHE A 116 -5.99 -2.72 9.21
N PHE A 117 -4.69 -2.55 9.01
CA PHE A 117 -4.05 -1.24 9.21
C PHE A 117 -4.52 -0.22 8.18
N THR A 118 -4.66 -0.61 6.92
CA THR A 118 -5.08 0.31 5.86
C THR A 118 -6.50 0.88 6.09
N PRO A 119 -7.54 0.08 6.40
CA PRO A 119 -8.84 0.61 6.77
C PRO A 119 -8.82 1.50 8.01
N ILE A 120 -8.04 1.13 9.04
CA ILE A 120 -7.89 1.93 10.27
C ILE A 120 -7.28 3.30 9.96
N LEU A 121 -6.22 3.34 9.15
CA LEU A 121 -5.58 4.60 8.73
C LEU A 121 -6.53 5.45 7.87
N CYS A 122 -7.29 4.82 6.98
CA CYS A 122 -8.30 5.51 6.17
C CYS A 122 -9.39 6.14 7.05
N TYR A 123 -9.86 5.41 8.07
CA TYR A 123 -10.84 5.94 9.02
C TYR A 123 -10.27 7.10 9.84
N TRP A 124 -9.02 6.96 10.31
CA TRP A 124 -8.35 8.02 11.06
C TRP A 124 -8.15 9.30 10.22
N GLN A 125 -7.75 9.15 8.95
CA GLN A 125 -7.65 10.26 8.01
C GLN A 125 -8.99 10.97 7.81
N ALA A 126 -10.07 10.21 7.61
CA ALA A 126 -11.41 10.78 7.41
C ALA A 126 -11.86 11.59 8.64
N ARG A 127 -11.58 11.09 9.85
CA ARG A 127 -11.88 11.79 11.10
C ARG A 127 -11.10 13.11 11.22
N ILE A 128 -9.83 13.12 10.85
CA ILE A 128 -9.00 14.34 10.88
C ILE A 128 -9.52 15.37 9.85
N ALA A 129 -9.88 14.92 8.65
CA ALA A 129 -10.41 15.81 7.61
C ALA A 129 -11.70 16.51 8.06
N GLN A 130 -12.66 15.75 8.63
CA GLN A 130 -13.93 16.30 9.12
C GLN A 130 -13.77 17.34 10.24
N ARG A 131 -12.70 17.25 11.04
CA ARG A 131 -12.42 18.21 12.12
C ARG A 131 -11.82 19.53 11.66
N LYS A 132 -11.31 19.60 10.43
CA LYS A 132 -10.73 20.82 9.86
C LYS A 132 -11.79 21.71 9.21
N ASP A 133 -12.90 21.11 8.80
CA ASP A 133 -14.06 21.80 8.22
C ASP A 133 -15.06 22.30 9.29
N GLN A 134 -14.82 21.98 10.58
CA GLN A 134 -15.53 22.50 11.75
C GLN A 134 -14.74 23.64 12.40
#